data_AF-A0A821VDQ3-F1
#
_entry.id   AF-A0A821VDQ3-F1
#
_cell.length_a   1.000
_cell.length_b   1.000
_cell.length_c   1.000
_cell.angle_alpha   90.00
_cell.angle_beta   90.00
_cell.angle_gamma   90.00
#
_symmetry.space_group_name_H-M   'P 1'
#
loop_
_entity.id
_entity.type
_entity.pdbx_description
1 polymer ?
#
loop_
_entity_poly.entity_id
_entity_poly.type
_entity_poly.pdbx_seq_one_letter_code
_entity_poly.pdbx_strand_id
1 'polypeptide(L)' 'KIAANCKHFDAYDLENWNGTNRHHFDAKVTDQDLVETYLPSFKTCIQDAQVASIMCSYNSINGIPACAHQFLLETIA' A
#
# COMPACT_ATOMS: atom_id res chain seq x y z
N LYS A 1 23.86 11.66 2.64
CA LYS A 1 22.58 11.41 1.93
C LYS A 1 21.61 10.77 2.91
N ILE A 2 20.32 11.07 2.83
CA ILE A 2 19.27 10.47 3.67
C ILE A 2 18.43 9.55 2.78
N ALA A 3 18.10 8.36 3.29
CA ALA A 3 17.20 7.42 2.62
C ALA A 3 15.74 7.85 2.84
N ALA A 4 14.99 8.02 1.75
CA ALA A 4 13.54 8.22 1.81
C ALA A 4 12.80 6.88 1.89
N ASN A 5 11.55 6.92 2.34
CA ASN A 5 10.66 5.76 2.46
C ASN A 5 9.24 6.12 2.01
N CYS A 6 8.72 5.43 1.00
CA CYS A 6 7.34 5.62 0.55
C CYS A 6 6.34 4.78 1.33
N LYS A 7 5.26 5.42 1.75
CA LYS A 7 4.28 4.83 2.67
C LYS A 7 2.88 5.40 2.41
N HIS A 8 1.80 4.71 2.76
CA HIS A 8 1.76 3.34 3.30
C HIS A 8 1.30 2.40 2.18
N PHE A 9 2.14 1.45 1.79
CA PHE A 9 1.94 0.59 0.62
C PHE A 9 1.12 -0.66 1.00
N ASP A 10 -0.15 -0.80 0.63
CA ASP A 10 -0.97 0.12 -0.17
C ASP A 10 -2.40 0.22 0.40
N ALA A 11 -3.30 0.93 -0.29
CA ALA A 11 -4.73 1.07 0.01
C ALA A 11 -5.03 1.40 1.48
N TYR A 12 -4.24 2.33 2.03
CA TYR A 12 -4.36 2.84 3.39
C TYR A 12 -4.86 4.28 3.36
N ASP A 13 -6.11 4.48 3.74
CA ASP A 13 -6.75 5.80 3.76
C ASP A 13 -7.72 6.01 4.95
N LEU A 14 -7.85 5.01 5.83
CA LEU A 14 -8.80 5.00 6.95
C LEU A 14 -8.09 4.72 8.28
N GLU A 15 -8.16 5.66 9.22
CA GLU A 15 -7.59 5.49 10.57
C GLU A 15 -8.55 4.72 11.50
N ASN A 16 -9.76 5.26 11.69
CA ASN A 16 -10.81 4.67 12.52
C ASN A 16 -12.17 5.25 12.10
N TRP A 17 -13.06 4.39 11.60
CA TRP A 17 -14.39 4.79 11.17
C TRP A 17 -15.39 3.65 11.35
N ASN A 18 -16.60 3.99 11.81
CA ASN A 18 -17.72 3.06 11.99
C ASN A 18 -17.34 1.76 12.75
N GLY A 19 -16.55 1.89 13.82
CA GLY A 19 -16.13 0.76 14.66
C GLY A 19 -14.99 -0.10 14.09
N THR A 20 -14.46 0.24 12.91
CA THR A 20 -13.29 -0.42 12.31
C THR A 20 -12.09 0.50 12.35
N ASN A 21 -10.96 0.00 12.85
CA ASN A 21 -9.70 0.74 12.84
C ASN A 21 -8.74 0.16 11.79
N ARG A 22 -7.73 0.94 11.44
CA ARG A 22 -6.69 0.61 10.45
C ARG A 22 -5.99 -0.74 10.61
N HIS A 23 -5.93 -1.28 11.84
CA HIS A 23 -5.28 -2.56 12.11
C HIS A 23 -6.17 -3.75 11.77
N HIS A 24 -7.47 -3.55 11.60
CA HIS A 24 -8.46 -4.58 11.29
C HIS A 24 -9.22 -4.29 9.99
N PHE A 25 -8.94 -3.16 9.34
CA PHE A 25 -9.56 -2.83 8.07
C PHE A 25 -9.08 -3.78 6.97
N ASP A 26 -10.01 -4.28 6.17
CA ASP A 26 -9.74 -5.08 4.98
C ASP A 26 -10.31 -4.34 3.77
N ALA A 27 -9.43 -3.62 3.08
CA ALA A 27 -9.78 -2.84 1.90
C ALA A 27 -10.18 -3.79 0.77
N LYS A 28 -11.38 -3.59 0.23
CA LYS A 28 -11.86 -4.31 -0.95
C LYS A 28 -11.56 -3.47 -2.18
N VAL A 29 -10.49 -3.84 -2.87
CA VAL A 29 -9.94 -3.05 -3.98
C VAL A 29 -9.99 -3.89 -5.24
N THR A 30 -10.61 -3.38 -6.29
CA THR A 30 -10.59 -4.04 -7.60
C THR A 30 -9.22 -3.87 -8.25
N ASP A 31 -8.83 -4.76 -9.16
CA ASP A 31 -7.57 -4.59 -9.91
C ASP A 31 -7.54 -3.26 -10.68
N GLN A 32 -8.70 -2.82 -11.15
CA GLN A 32 -8.84 -1.52 -11.81
C GLN A 32 -8.51 -0.37 -10.86
N ASP A 33 -9.15 -0.31 -9.69
CA ASP A 33 -8.89 0.75 -8.70
C ASP A 33 -7.46 0.70 -8.18
N LEU A 34 -6.89 -0.51 -8.02
CA LEU A 34 -5.51 -0.70 -7.61
C LEU A 34 -4.57 0.01 -8.59
N VAL A 35 -4.73 -0.22 -9.89
CA VAL A 35 -3.87 0.36 -10.93
C VAL A 35 -4.17 1.83 -11.19
N GLU A 36 -5.44 2.24 -11.18
CA GLU A 36 -5.85 3.60 -11.56
C GLU A 36 -5.74 4.61 -10.42
N THR A 37 -5.88 4.17 -9.16
CA THR A 37 -5.95 5.07 -8.00
C THR A 37 -4.79 4.88 -7.02
N TYR A 38 -4.52 3.66 -6.58
CA TYR A 38 -3.61 3.42 -5.45
C TYR A 38 -2.14 3.33 -5.88
N LEU A 39 -1.83 2.57 -6.92
CA LEU A 39 -0.46 2.35 -7.41
C LEU A 39 0.22 3.53 -8.13
N PRO A 40 -0.44 4.49 -8.79
CA PRO A 40 0.26 5.51 -9.58
C PRO A 40 1.30 6.31 -8.80
N SER A 41 0.99 6.67 -7.55
CA SER A 41 1.92 7.43 -6.70
C SER A 41 3.15 6.60 -6.29
N PHE A 42 2.95 5.32 -5.94
CA PHE A 42 4.03 4.39 -5.61
C PHE A 42 4.87 4.06 -6.84
N LYS A 43 4.27 3.93 -8.02
CA LYS A 43 5.00 3.73 -9.27
C LYS A 43 6.02 4.85 -9.49
N THR A 44 5.62 6.11 -9.37
CA THR A 44 6.56 7.24 -9.48
C THR A 44 7.60 7.23 -8.35
N CYS A 45 7.20 6.91 -7.12
CA CYS A 45 8.16 6.82 -6.03
C CYS A 45 9.24 5.74 -6.22
N ILE A 46 8.85 4.60 -6.76
CA ILE A 46 9.72 3.43 -6.90
C ILE A 46 10.53 3.52 -8.19
N GLN A 47 9.86 3.75 -9.33
CA GLN A 47 10.49 3.69 -10.65
C GLN A 47 11.23 4.99 -10.99
N ASP A 48 10.59 6.15 -10.78
CA ASP A 48 11.16 7.43 -11.20
C ASP A 48 12.10 8.01 -10.13
N ALA A 49 11.68 7.97 -8.86
CA ALA A 49 12.44 8.55 -7.75
C ALA A 49 13.45 7.57 -7.11
N GLN A 50 13.37 6.28 -7.44
CA GLN A 50 14.28 5.22 -6.94
C GLN A 50 14.44 5.27 -5.42
N VAL A 51 13.32 5.31 -4.71
CA VAL A 51 13.29 5.36 -3.24
C VAL A 51 14.08 4.20 -2.63
N ALA A 52 14.74 4.44 -1.51
CA ALA A 52 15.56 3.42 -0.85
C ALA A 52 14.73 2.37 -0.08
N SER A 53 13.47 2.66 0.22
CA SER A 53 12.61 1.81 1.03
C SER A 53 11.13 2.10 0.80
N ILE A 54 10.31 1.09 1.06
CA ILE A 54 8.85 1.18 1.08
C ILE A 54 8.37 0.65 2.44
N MET A 55 7.34 1.26 3.00
CA MET A 55 6.67 0.81 4.22
C MET A 55 5.30 0.27 3.86
N CYS A 56 5.10 -1.01 4.14
CA CYS A 56 3.80 -1.65 3.97
C CYS A 56 2.75 -1.05 4.92
N SER A 57 1.48 -1.06 4.51
CA SER A 57 0.37 -0.57 5.31
C SER A 57 -0.08 -1.56 6.39
N TYR A 58 -0.85 -1.07 7.37
CA TYR A 58 -1.38 -1.90 8.45
C TYR A 58 -2.53 -2.80 8.01
N ASN A 59 -3.36 -2.32 7.08
CA ASN A 59 -4.60 -2.98 6.70
C ASN A 59 -4.36 -4.22 5.83
N SER A 60 -5.40 -5.02 5.70
CA SER A 60 -5.46 -6.03 4.65
C SER A 60 -6.00 -5.43 3.36
N ILE A 61 -5.63 -6.05 2.24
CA ILE A 61 -6.15 -5.76 0.91
C ILE A 61 -6.65 -7.09 0.37
N ASN A 62 -7.94 -7.17 0.07
CA ASN A 62 -8.59 -8.38 -0.41
C ASN A 62 -8.31 -9.61 0.46
N GLY A 63 -8.25 -9.43 1.78
CA GLY A 63 -8.07 -10.49 2.79
C GLY A 63 -6.62 -10.81 3.16
N ILE A 64 -5.63 -10.15 2.59
CA ILE A 64 -4.21 -10.39 2.88
C ILE A 64 -3.59 -9.14 3.49
N PRO A 65 -2.97 -9.21 4.69
CA PRO A 65 -2.24 -8.08 5.28
C PRO A 65 -1.17 -7.55 4.34
N ALA A 66 -1.08 -6.24 4.12
CA ALA A 66 -0.20 -5.67 3.11
C ALA A 66 1.29 -6.05 3.32
N CYS A 67 1.75 -6.10 4.58
CA CYS A 67 3.11 -6.54 4.92
C CYS A 67 3.38 -8.04 4.66
N ALA A 68 2.34 -8.84 4.40
CA ALA A 68 2.42 -10.26 4.04
C ALA A 68 1.92 -10.52 2.61
N HIS A 69 1.64 -9.48 1.82
CA HIS A 69 1.04 -9.60 0.50
C HIS A 69 2.11 -9.75 -0.58
N GLN A 70 2.49 -10.99 -0.88
CA GLN A 70 3.60 -11.30 -1.81
C GLN A 70 3.46 -10.62 -3.18
N PHE A 71 2.25 -10.62 -3.76
CA PHE A 71 2.01 -9.92 -5.04
C PHE A 71 2.35 -8.42 -4.96
N LEU A 72 2.00 -7.73 -3.87
CA LEU A 72 2.36 -6.32 -3.73
C LEU A 72 3.87 -6.15 -3.55
N LEU A 73 4.49 -6.94 -2.67
CA LEU A 73 5.88 -6.74 -2.25
C LEU A 73 6.93 -7.28 -3.25
N GLU A 74 6.58 -8.25 -4.08
CA GLU A 74 7.54 -8.91 -5.00
C GLU A 74 7.17 -8.75 -6.48
N THR A 75 5.90 -8.53 -6.81
CA THR A 75 5.46 -8.38 -8.21
C THR A 75 5.19 -6.93 -8.60
N ILE A 76 4.71 -6.11 -7.67
CA ILE A 76 4.36 -4.70 -7.94
C ILE A 76 5.46 -3.72 -7.50
N ALA A 77 6.02 -3.90 -6.30
CA ALA A 77 7.11 -3.09 -5.76
C ALA A 77 8.45 -3.38 -6.46
#